data_AF-A0A8E2B9L4-F1
#
_entry.id   AF-A0A8E2B9L4-F1
#
_cell.length_a   1.000
_cell.length_b   1.000
_cell.length_c   1.000
_cell.angle_alpha   90.00
_cell.angle_beta   90.00
_cell.angle_gamma   90.00
#
_symmetry.space_group_name_H-M   'P 1'
#
loop_
_entity.id
_entity.type
_entity.pdbx_description
1 polymer ?
#
loop_
_entity_poly.entity_id
_entity_poly.type
_entity_poly.pdbx_seq_one_letter_code
_entity_poly.pdbx_strand_id
1 'polypeptide(L)'
;MPAAAAEPGAVVDLALANQPGGDRLVLARPQQRAGRAERRNTKGLMGMSVACSAPPASAGDTAARWCEYYWATCGLPAQLLDGNRIALRLGGLLGAVTMPATLGRKVAPSLHVRAMPAPALVHPGGERWTFLSGPGSATLEHMAALVPMGVSVVGDDALVVLPSPETEALDLWRWVDWPTRADLPAQAALLATTRALAAPVPTARSETP
;
A
#
# COMPACT_ATOMS: atom_id res chain seq x y z
N MET A 1 15.32 -11.77 -42.32
CA MET A 1 14.27 -11.12 -41.52
C MET A 1 13.85 -12.07 -40.41
N PRO A 2 14.23 -11.84 -39.14
CA PRO A 2 13.47 -12.34 -38.01
C PRO A 2 12.67 -11.20 -37.36
N ALA A 3 11.43 -11.51 -37.06
CA ALA A 3 10.47 -10.65 -36.37
C ALA A 3 10.84 -10.50 -34.89
N ALA A 4 10.79 -9.27 -34.39
CA ALA A 4 10.99 -8.93 -33.00
C ALA A 4 9.78 -9.41 -32.17
N ALA A 5 10.04 -10.29 -31.21
CA ALA A 5 9.09 -10.62 -30.16
C ALA A 5 9.00 -9.45 -29.18
N ALA A 6 7.78 -9.00 -28.90
CA ALA A 6 7.47 -8.04 -27.85
C ALA A 6 7.47 -8.78 -26.49
N GLU A 7 8.33 -8.34 -25.59
CA GLU A 7 8.42 -8.82 -24.21
C GLU A 7 7.17 -8.38 -23.40
N PRO A 8 6.50 -9.28 -22.65
CA PRO A 8 5.39 -8.94 -21.76
C PRO A 8 5.86 -8.29 -20.45
N GLY A 9 5.00 -7.46 -19.87
CA GLY A 9 5.30 -6.47 -18.83
C GLY A 9 5.96 -7.01 -17.57
N ALA A 10 6.99 -6.27 -17.12
CA ALA A 10 7.76 -6.54 -15.91
C ALA A 10 6.85 -6.55 -14.67
N VAL A 11 6.66 -7.75 -14.10
CA VAL A 11 6.24 -7.91 -12.71
C VAL A 11 7.46 -7.50 -11.88
N VAL A 12 7.40 -6.34 -11.23
CA VAL A 12 8.51 -5.84 -10.42
C VAL A 12 8.64 -6.74 -9.18
N ASP A 13 9.55 -7.70 -9.25
CA ASP A 13 10.17 -8.26 -8.06
C ASP A 13 10.94 -7.09 -7.43
N LEU A 14 10.44 -6.57 -6.30
CA LEU A 14 10.97 -5.35 -5.69
C LEU A 14 12.28 -5.65 -4.93
N ALA A 15 13.23 -6.28 -5.63
CA ALA A 15 14.61 -6.46 -5.24
C ALA A 15 15.49 -5.65 -6.21
N LEU A 16 16.01 -4.53 -5.71
CA LEU A 16 17.09 -3.70 -6.27
C LEU A 16 16.92 -3.10 -7.69
N ALA A 17 16.72 -1.77 -7.76
CA ALA A 17 17.60 -0.84 -8.49
C ALA A 17 17.05 0.59 -8.46
N ASN A 18 17.86 1.52 -7.94
CA ASN A 18 17.63 2.96 -7.93
C ASN A 18 18.79 3.62 -8.70
N GLN A 19 18.49 4.29 -9.81
CA GLN A 19 19.37 5.27 -10.49
C GLN A 19 18.51 6.34 -11.21
N PRO A 20 18.68 7.64 -10.94
CA PRO A 20 17.93 8.72 -11.58
C PRO A 20 18.70 9.38 -12.72
N GLY A 21 18.02 9.68 -13.82
CA GLY A 21 18.52 10.57 -14.87
C GLY A 21 17.38 11.05 -15.78
N GLY A 22 17.37 12.35 -16.09
CA GLY A 22 16.69 12.88 -17.27
C GLY A 22 15.52 13.84 -17.04
N ASP A 23 15.88 15.12 -16.91
CA ASP A 23 15.34 16.32 -17.56
C ASP A 23 13.82 16.57 -17.75
N ARG A 24 13.45 17.76 -17.24
CA ARG A 24 12.34 18.68 -17.53
C ARG A 24 11.42 18.37 -18.73
N LEU A 25 10.11 18.52 -18.51
CA LEU A 25 9.33 19.50 -19.29
C LEU A 25 8.11 20.01 -18.51
N VAL A 26 8.05 21.34 -18.37
CA VAL A 26 6.95 22.15 -17.84
C VAL A 26 5.99 22.44 -18.98
N LEU A 27 4.69 22.16 -18.85
CA LEU A 27 3.65 22.93 -19.55
C LEU A 27 2.30 22.98 -18.79
N ALA A 28 1.99 24.22 -18.37
CA ALA A 28 0.71 24.92 -18.39
C ALA A 28 -0.59 24.27 -17.86
N ARG A 29 -1.08 24.88 -16.76
CA ARG A 29 -2.49 24.92 -16.34
C ARG A 29 -3.38 25.57 -17.42
N PRO A 30 -4.68 25.25 -17.39
CA PRO A 30 -5.66 26.32 -17.21
C PRO A 30 -6.63 26.06 -16.06
N GLN A 31 -6.92 27.17 -15.36
CA GLN A 31 -7.95 27.34 -14.35
C GLN A 31 -9.34 27.33 -14.98
N GLN A 32 -10.33 26.65 -14.36
CA GLN A 32 -11.73 27.05 -14.52
C GLN A 32 -12.60 26.80 -13.27
N ARG A 33 -12.89 27.92 -12.61
CA ARG A 33 -14.14 28.37 -11.95
C ARG A 33 -15.17 27.34 -11.44
N ALA A 34 -15.28 27.33 -10.11
CA ALA A 34 -16.45 27.67 -9.30
C ALA A 34 -17.86 27.40 -9.89
N GLY A 35 -18.48 26.32 -9.40
CA GLY A 35 -19.93 26.08 -9.38
C GLY A 35 -20.41 25.87 -7.94
N ARG A 36 -21.43 26.63 -7.57
CA ARG A 36 -21.96 26.89 -6.23
C ARG A 36 -22.88 25.78 -5.73
N ALA A 37 -22.70 25.44 -4.44
CA ALA A 37 -23.65 24.94 -3.45
C ALA A 37 -24.60 23.77 -3.81
N GLU A 38 -24.47 22.67 -3.07
CA GLU A 38 -25.63 21.96 -2.56
C GLU A 38 -25.36 21.55 -1.11
N ARG A 39 -26.01 22.25 -0.17
CA ARG A 39 -26.16 21.76 1.20
C ARG A 39 -27.07 20.56 1.16
N ARG A 40 -26.55 19.37 1.42
CA ARG A 40 -27.36 18.23 1.87
C ARG A 40 -26.88 17.77 3.23
N ASN A 41 -27.80 17.95 4.17
CA ASN A 41 -27.77 17.50 5.54
C ASN A 41 -27.99 15.98 5.55
N THR A 42 -26.98 15.19 5.88
CA THR A 42 -27.15 13.77 6.22
C THR A 42 -26.57 13.50 7.60
N LYS A 43 -27.50 13.56 8.54
CA LYS A 43 -27.50 12.94 9.87
C LYS A 43 -26.71 11.63 9.88
N GLY A 44 -25.84 11.49 10.87
CA GLY A 44 -24.82 10.46 10.97
C GLY A 44 -25.32 9.04 10.72
N LEU A 45 -24.71 8.40 9.74
CA LEU A 45 -24.53 6.97 9.71
C LEU A 45 -23.07 6.74 10.10
N MET A 46 -22.85 6.36 11.36
CA MET A 46 -21.57 5.84 11.82
C MET A 46 -21.39 4.51 11.08
N GLY A 47 -20.87 4.59 9.85
CA GLY A 47 -20.62 3.44 8.99
C GLY A 47 -19.59 2.57 9.69
N MET A 48 -20.04 1.47 10.28
CA MET A 48 -19.16 0.47 10.85
C MET A 48 -18.32 -0.05 9.69
N SER A 49 -17.05 0.34 9.65
CA SER A 49 -16.10 -0.16 8.66
C SER A 49 -15.89 -1.64 8.96
N VAL A 50 -16.49 -2.50 8.15
CA VAL A 50 -16.27 -3.94 8.23
C VAL A 50 -14.94 -4.24 7.56
N ALA A 51 -14.00 -4.80 8.31
CA ALA A 51 -12.78 -5.36 7.73
C ALA A 51 -13.17 -6.52 6.82
N CYS A 52 -12.61 -6.56 5.62
CA CYS A 52 -12.65 -7.78 4.84
C CYS A 52 -11.98 -8.88 5.64
N SER A 53 -12.42 -10.11 5.42
CA SER A 53 -11.63 -11.30 5.74
C SER A 53 -11.36 -12.06 4.47
N ALA A 54 -10.58 -13.14 4.55
CA ALA A 54 -10.55 -14.11 3.48
C ALA A 54 -12.00 -14.51 3.12
N PRO A 55 -12.36 -14.55 1.82
CA PRO A 55 -13.61 -15.19 1.43
C PRO A 55 -13.56 -16.65 1.92
N PRO A 56 -14.70 -17.26 2.29
CA PRO A 56 -14.71 -18.64 2.77
C PRO A 56 -14.13 -19.56 1.69
N ALA A 57 -12.92 -20.05 1.94
CA ALA A 57 -12.18 -20.90 1.01
C ALA A 57 -13.01 -22.16 0.72
N SER A 58 -13.61 -22.20 -0.46
CA SER A 58 -14.36 -23.34 -0.96
C SER A 58 -13.46 -24.14 -1.89
N ALA A 59 -13.61 -25.46 -1.92
CA ALA A 59 -12.95 -26.29 -2.93
C ALA A 59 -13.38 -25.79 -4.33
N GLY A 60 -12.49 -25.10 -5.04
CA GLY A 60 -12.76 -24.47 -6.33
C GLY A 60 -12.60 -22.94 -6.40
N ASP A 61 -12.15 -22.27 -5.34
CA ASP A 61 -11.89 -20.83 -5.41
C ASP A 61 -10.71 -20.52 -6.36
N THR A 62 -11.00 -19.73 -7.39
CA THR A 62 -10.03 -19.29 -8.40
C THR A 62 -9.48 -17.92 -8.05
N ALA A 63 -8.30 -17.57 -8.56
CA ALA A 63 -7.78 -16.21 -8.37
C ALA A 63 -8.67 -15.14 -9.03
N ALA A 64 -9.42 -15.49 -10.08
CA ALA A 64 -10.44 -14.62 -10.66
C ALA A 64 -11.53 -14.24 -9.65
N ARG A 65 -12.02 -15.21 -8.86
CA ARG A 65 -13.03 -14.94 -7.82
C ARG A 65 -12.48 -14.08 -6.68
N TRP A 66 -11.23 -14.32 -6.29
CA TRP A 66 -10.54 -13.49 -5.30
C TRP A 66 -10.28 -12.07 -5.81
N CYS A 67 -9.94 -11.93 -7.09
CA CYS A 67 -9.80 -10.62 -7.74
C CYS A 67 -11.12 -9.84 -7.70
N GLU A 68 -12.23 -10.50 -8.03
CA GLU A 68 -13.57 -9.92 -7.92
C GLU A 68 -13.91 -9.55 -6.47
N TYR A 69 -13.56 -10.40 -5.50
CA TYR A 69 -13.78 -10.12 -4.08
C TYR A 69 -13.03 -8.86 -3.60
N TYR A 70 -11.74 -8.72 -3.96
CA TYR A 70 -10.98 -7.52 -3.64
C TYR A 70 -11.60 -6.25 -4.23
N TRP A 71 -12.08 -6.33 -5.48
CA TRP A 71 -12.74 -5.21 -6.14
C TRP A 71 -14.08 -4.87 -5.50
N ALA A 72 -15.00 -5.83 -5.43
CA ALA A 72 -16.39 -5.61 -5.06
C ALA A 72 -16.60 -5.44 -3.54
N THR A 73 -15.82 -6.17 -2.73
CA THR A 73 -16.00 -6.19 -1.27
C THR A 73 -15.04 -5.24 -0.58
N CYS A 74 -13.76 -5.28 -0.96
CA CYS A 74 -12.71 -4.51 -0.30
C CYS A 74 -12.47 -3.15 -0.93
N GLY A 75 -13.04 -2.87 -2.11
CA GLY A 75 -12.84 -1.61 -2.82
C GLY A 75 -11.41 -1.42 -3.34
N LEU A 76 -10.63 -2.50 -3.44
CA LEU A 76 -9.29 -2.47 -3.98
C LEU A 76 -9.35 -2.75 -5.48
N PRO A 77 -8.78 -1.89 -6.36
CA PRO A 77 -8.77 -2.10 -7.79
C PRO A 77 -7.81 -3.21 -8.23
N ALA A 78 -8.09 -4.43 -7.78
CA ALA A 78 -7.32 -5.62 -8.09
C ALA A 78 -7.49 -6.03 -9.55
N GLN A 79 -6.41 -6.54 -10.12
CA GLN A 79 -6.35 -7.08 -11.47
C GLN A 79 -5.68 -8.46 -11.44
N LEU A 80 -6.17 -9.34 -12.30
CA LEU A 80 -5.55 -10.64 -12.54
C LEU A 80 -4.40 -10.45 -13.54
N LEU A 81 -3.23 -10.96 -13.18
CA LEU A 81 -2.05 -11.05 -14.04
C LEU A 81 -1.91 -12.48 -14.59
N ASP A 82 -1.01 -12.65 -15.56
CA ASP A 82 -0.65 -13.96 -16.08
C ASP A 82 -0.19 -14.90 -14.95
N GLY A 83 -0.60 -16.16 -15.05
CA GLY A 83 -0.28 -17.19 -14.06
C GLY A 83 -1.11 -17.10 -12.76
N ASN A 84 -2.37 -16.66 -12.83
CA ASN A 84 -3.32 -16.68 -11.71
C ASN A 84 -2.91 -15.80 -10.52
N ARG A 85 -2.05 -14.79 -10.74
CA ARG A 85 -1.59 -13.86 -9.71
C ARG A 85 -2.50 -12.64 -9.65
N ILE A 86 -2.83 -12.19 -8.45
CA ILE A 86 -3.65 -11.01 -8.23
C ILE A 86 -2.72 -9.87 -7.84
N ALA A 87 -2.87 -8.71 -8.48
CA ALA A 87 -2.08 -7.54 -8.15
C ALA A 87 -2.92 -6.26 -8.14
N LEU A 88 -2.38 -5.26 -7.48
CA LEU A 88 -2.93 -3.92 -7.36
C LEU A 88 -1.94 -2.94 -8.00
N ARG A 89 -2.41 -2.13 -8.95
CA ARG A 89 -1.60 -1.03 -9.49
C ARG A 89 -1.68 0.18 -8.57
N LEU A 90 -0.52 0.70 -8.19
CA LEU A 90 -0.40 1.93 -7.40
C LEU A 90 -0.44 3.18 -8.27
N GLY A 91 -0.68 4.32 -7.63
CA GLY A 91 -0.87 5.61 -8.28
C GLY A 91 -2.33 6.07 -8.26
N GLY A 92 -2.54 7.34 -8.62
CA GLY A 92 -3.86 7.96 -8.65
C GLY A 92 -4.49 8.12 -7.26
N LEU A 93 -5.19 7.08 -6.78
CA LEU A 93 -5.88 7.05 -5.49
C LEU A 93 -5.23 6.11 -4.47
N LEU A 94 -4.15 5.42 -4.86
CA LEU A 94 -3.50 4.42 -4.02
C LEU A 94 -2.00 4.69 -3.92
N GLY A 95 -1.48 4.57 -2.72
CA GLY A 95 -0.05 4.53 -2.45
C GLY A 95 0.29 3.34 -1.58
N ALA A 96 1.56 2.99 -1.49
CA ALA A 96 2.02 1.98 -0.56
C ALA A 96 3.37 2.35 0.06
N VAL A 97 3.62 1.79 1.24
CA VAL A 97 4.88 1.95 1.98
C VAL A 97 5.38 0.58 2.41
N THR A 98 6.61 0.26 2.04
CA THR A 98 7.27 -0.99 2.41
C THR A 98 8.29 -0.75 3.51
N MET A 99 8.30 -1.60 4.53
CA MET A 99 9.19 -1.48 5.69
C MET A 99 9.62 -2.86 6.21
N PRO A 100 10.66 -2.93 7.07
CA PRO A 100 11.04 -4.17 7.73
C PRO A 100 9.92 -4.65 8.66
N ALA A 101 9.75 -5.96 8.76
CA ALA A 101 8.71 -6.57 9.61
C ALA A 101 8.82 -6.17 11.08
N THR A 102 10.05 -5.92 11.58
CA THR A 102 10.30 -5.43 12.95
C THR A 102 9.66 -4.07 13.20
N LEU A 103 9.65 -3.19 12.20
CA LEU A 103 8.99 -1.89 12.25
C LEU A 103 7.49 -2.03 11.97
N GLY A 104 7.11 -2.84 10.99
CA GLY A 104 5.71 -3.11 10.66
C GLY A 104 4.88 -3.59 11.85
N ARG A 105 5.44 -4.51 12.65
CA ARG A 105 4.83 -5.01 13.91
C ARG A 105 4.57 -3.92 14.96
N LYS A 106 5.31 -2.80 14.92
CA LYS A 106 5.08 -1.64 15.79
C LYS A 106 4.06 -0.68 15.17
N VAL A 107 4.14 -0.48 13.86
CA VAL A 107 3.31 0.47 13.11
C VAL A 107 1.86 0.04 13.05
N ALA A 108 1.58 -1.22 12.70
CA ALA A 108 0.20 -1.73 12.56
C ALA A 108 -0.68 -1.49 13.81
N PRO A 109 -0.27 -1.91 15.04
CA PRO A 109 -1.05 -1.62 16.24
C PRO A 109 -1.22 -0.12 16.53
N SER A 110 -0.18 0.69 16.27
CA SER A 110 -0.23 2.15 16.50
C SER A 110 -1.25 2.84 15.59
N LEU A 111 -1.35 2.40 14.33
CA LEU A 111 -2.36 2.88 13.39
C LEU A 111 -3.77 2.51 13.83
N HIS A 112 -3.95 1.30 14.36
CA HIS A 112 -5.23 0.87 14.92
C HIS A 112 -5.66 1.73 16.11
N VAL A 113 -4.75 2.00 17.06
CA VAL A 113 -5.00 2.89 18.22
C VAL A 113 -5.35 4.31 17.77
N ARG A 114 -4.82 4.77 16.64
CA ARG A 114 -5.10 6.09 16.06
C ARG A 114 -6.37 6.12 15.20
N ALA A 115 -7.15 5.04 15.18
CA ALA A 115 -8.36 4.88 14.35
C ALA A 115 -8.10 5.11 12.85
N MET A 116 -6.90 4.73 12.38
CA MET A 116 -6.48 4.85 10.99
C MET A 116 -5.80 3.55 10.50
N PRO A 117 -6.47 2.38 10.65
CA PRO A 117 -5.87 1.10 10.26
C PRO A 117 -5.46 1.14 8.78
N ALA A 118 -4.25 0.65 8.49
CA ALA A 118 -3.73 0.51 7.14
C ALA A 118 -3.68 -0.97 6.80
N PRO A 119 -4.25 -1.42 5.68
CA PRO A 119 -4.14 -2.81 5.24
C PRO A 119 -2.67 -3.15 5.01
N ALA A 120 -2.23 -4.30 5.50
CA ALA A 120 -0.81 -4.65 5.51
C ALA A 120 -0.56 -6.08 5.05
N LEU A 121 0.45 -6.23 4.19
CA LEU A 121 0.84 -7.48 3.56
C LEU A 121 2.21 -7.89 4.04
N VAL A 122 2.37 -9.18 4.37
CA VAL A 122 3.69 -9.80 4.57
C VAL A 122 4.18 -10.35 3.24
N HIS A 123 5.45 -10.06 2.92
CA HIS A 123 6.15 -10.61 1.76
C HIS A 123 6.66 -12.03 2.05
N PRO A 124 6.99 -12.82 1.01
CA PRO A 124 7.62 -14.13 1.18
C PRO A 124 8.85 -14.06 2.08
N GLY A 125 8.98 -15.01 3.00
CA GLY A 125 10.06 -15.02 4.00
C GLY A 125 9.82 -14.11 5.22
N GLY A 126 8.81 -13.24 5.19
CA GLY A 126 8.35 -12.52 6.38
C GLY A 126 9.18 -11.34 6.83
N GLU A 127 10.23 -10.97 6.08
CA GLU A 127 11.17 -9.90 6.46
C GLU A 127 10.65 -8.49 6.13
N ARG A 128 9.76 -8.38 5.14
CA ARG A 128 9.24 -7.12 4.62
C ARG A 128 7.72 -7.09 4.68
N TRP A 129 7.19 -5.94 5.10
CA TRP A 129 5.76 -5.68 5.12
C TRP A 129 5.45 -4.49 4.20
N THR A 130 4.37 -4.57 3.44
CA THR A 130 3.84 -3.46 2.65
C THR A 130 2.49 -3.03 3.18
N PHE A 131 2.38 -1.75 3.53
CA PHE A 131 1.14 -1.12 3.95
C PHE A 131 0.51 -0.39 2.77
N LEU A 132 -0.78 -0.60 2.56
CA LEU A 132 -1.59 0.17 1.63
C LEU A 132 -2.03 1.47 2.29
N SER A 133 -2.06 2.53 1.48
CA SER A 133 -2.41 3.88 1.89
C SER A 133 -3.20 4.57 0.78
N GLY A 134 -3.87 5.67 1.13
CA GLY A 134 -4.40 6.59 0.15
C GLY A 134 -3.27 7.23 -0.68
N PRO A 135 -3.61 8.10 -1.63
CA PRO A 135 -2.61 8.72 -2.48
C PRO A 135 -1.66 9.58 -1.65
N GLY A 136 -0.42 9.68 -2.10
CA GLY A 136 0.59 10.45 -1.42
C GLY A 136 1.63 11.01 -2.38
N SER A 137 2.22 12.13 -1.97
CA SER A 137 3.33 12.75 -2.68
C SER A 137 4.43 12.99 -1.65
N ALA A 138 5.14 11.91 -1.29
CA ALA A 138 6.34 12.04 -0.49
C ALA A 138 7.41 12.74 -1.33
N THR A 139 7.94 13.86 -0.84
CA THR A 139 9.07 14.53 -1.51
C THR A 139 10.31 13.64 -1.49
N LEU A 140 11.26 13.90 -2.40
CA LEU A 140 12.52 13.14 -2.45
C LEU A 140 13.27 13.20 -1.10
N GLU A 141 13.29 14.35 -0.45
CA GLU A 141 13.89 14.53 0.88
C GLU A 141 13.20 13.67 1.94
N HIS A 142 11.86 13.63 1.93
CA HIS A 142 11.10 12.75 2.82
C HIS A 142 11.43 11.28 2.57
N MET A 143 11.57 10.86 1.32
CA MET A 143 11.93 9.47 0.98
C MET A 143 13.37 9.15 1.38
N ALA A 144 14.32 10.06 1.16
CA ALA A 144 15.71 9.89 1.55
C ALA A 144 15.86 9.69 3.07
N ALA A 145 15.08 10.44 3.87
CA ALA A 145 15.08 10.28 5.32
C ALA A 145 14.55 8.91 5.80
N LEU A 146 13.83 8.17 4.95
CA LEU A 146 13.27 6.84 5.27
C LEU A 146 14.26 5.70 5.00
N VAL A 147 15.20 5.90 4.08
CA VAL A 147 16.16 4.89 3.64
C VAL A 147 16.97 4.29 4.80
N PRO A 148 17.52 5.06 5.75
CA PRO A 148 18.29 4.49 6.88
C PRO A 148 17.47 3.57 7.79
N MET A 149 16.13 3.73 7.79
CA MET A 149 15.21 2.88 8.57
C MET A 149 14.74 1.65 7.77
N GLY A 150 15.25 1.46 6.56
CA GLY A 150 14.82 0.42 5.63
C GLY A 150 13.41 0.66 5.09
N VAL A 151 12.86 1.88 5.18
CA VAL A 151 11.51 2.20 4.73
C VAL A 151 11.57 2.79 3.32
N SER A 152 10.67 2.36 2.44
CA SER A 152 10.52 2.89 1.09
C SER A 152 9.07 3.19 0.77
N VAL A 153 8.83 4.29 0.05
CA VAL A 153 7.54 4.56 -0.59
C VAL A 153 7.56 3.83 -1.94
N VAL A 154 6.50 3.07 -2.22
CA VAL A 154 6.39 2.38 -3.51
C VAL A 154 5.96 3.40 -4.56
N GLY A 155 6.64 3.41 -5.71
CA GLY A 155 6.39 4.37 -6.78
C GLY A 155 5.03 4.19 -7.43
N ASP A 156 4.57 5.24 -8.11
CA ASP A 156 3.39 5.18 -8.97
C ASP A 156 3.57 4.12 -10.07
N ASP A 157 2.46 3.56 -10.54
CA ASP A 157 2.39 2.48 -11.53
C ASP A 157 3.05 1.15 -11.14
N ALA A 158 3.65 1.06 -9.96
CA ALA A 158 4.13 -0.21 -9.42
C ALA A 158 2.97 -1.16 -9.12
N LEU A 159 3.24 -2.46 -9.23
CA LEU A 159 2.29 -3.52 -8.88
C LEU A 159 2.60 -4.06 -7.49
N VAL A 160 1.59 -4.13 -6.63
CA VAL A 160 1.64 -4.83 -5.35
C VAL A 160 0.87 -6.13 -5.50
N VAL A 161 1.54 -7.27 -5.26
CA VAL A 161 0.88 -8.58 -5.28
C VAL A 161 -0.05 -8.70 -4.09
N LEU A 162 -1.30 -9.09 -4.36
CA LEU A 162 -2.28 -9.40 -3.33
C LEU A 162 -2.31 -10.91 -3.05
N PRO A 163 -2.58 -11.33 -1.81
CA PRO A 163 -2.74 -12.73 -1.46
C PRO A 163 -3.83 -13.38 -2.31
N SER A 164 -3.47 -14.46 -2.98
CA SER A 164 -4.38 -15.40 -3.63
C SER A 164 -4.54 -16.64 -2.74
N PRO A 165 -5.57 -17.49 -2.94
CA PRO A 165 -5.75 -18.68 -2.13
C PRO A 165 -4.53 -19.62 -2.21
N GLU A 166 -3.85 -19.66 -3.35
CA GLU A 166 -2.60 -20.41 -3.54
C GLU A 166 -1.44 -19.81 -2.75
N THR A 167 -1.25 -18.48 -2.81
CA THR A 167 -0.13 -17.85 -2.09
C THR A 167 -0.34 -17.84 -0.58
N GLU A 168 -1.59 -17.78 -0.11
CA GLU A 168 -1.91 -17.93 1.32
C GLU A 168 -1.69 -19.38 1.78
N ALA A 169 -2.13 -20.37 1.00
CA ALA A 169 -1.91 -21.79 1.32
C ALA A 169 -0.41 -22.16 1.41
N LEU A 170 0.44 -21.45 0.66
CA LEU A 170 1.88 -21.62 0.64
C LEU A 170 2.64 -20.68 1.60
N ASP A 171 1.93 -19.88 2.40
CA ASP A 171 2.47 -18.86 3.32
C ASP A 171 3.45 -17.87 2.64
N LEU A 172 3.24 -17.59 1.35
CA LEU A 172 4.08 -16.70 0.56
C LEU A 172 3.67 -15.23 0.74
N TRP A 173 2.40 -14.93 0.53
CA TRP A 173 1.83 -13.60 0.69
C TRP A 173 0.60 -13.71 1.56
N ARG A 174 0.57 -12.94 2.66
CA ARG A 174 -0.55 -12.97 3.61
C ARG A 174 -0.89 -11.59 4.11
N TRP A 175 -2.17 -11.38 4.41
CA TRP A 175 -2.61 -10.20 5.15
C TRP A 175 -2.20 -10.30 6.62
N VAL A 176 -1.62 -9.22 7.14
CA VAL A 176 -1.54 -8.96 8.58
C VAL A 176 -2.81 -8.27 9.04
N ASP A 177 -3.12 -7.16 8.38
CA ASP A 177 -4.32 -6.38 8.56
C ASP A 177 -5.06 -6.37 7.24
N TRP A 178 -6.27 -6.94 7.24
CA TRP A 178 -7.08 -7.02 6.04
C TRP A 178 -7.55 -5.64 5.58
N PRO A 179 -7.76 -5.45 4.27
CA PRO A 179 -8.39 -4.26 3.76
C PRO A 179 -9.78 -4.09 4.34
N THR A 180 -10.10 -2.87 4.75
CA THR A 180 -11.48 -2.47 5.04
C THR A 180 -12.03 -1.71 3.85
N ARG A 181 -13.35 -1.73 3.65
CA ARG A 181 -13.98 -0.86 2.64
C ARG A 181 -13.87 0.64 2.96
N ALA A 182 -13.45 1.01 4.18
CA ALA A 182 -13.20 2.41 4.54
C ALA A 182 -12.00 3.00 3.80
N ASP A 183 -11.96 4.33 3.78
CA ASP A 183 -10.87 5.08 3.19
C ASP A 183 -9.52 4.69 3.79
N LEU A 184 -8.57 4.39 2.91
CA LEU A 184 -7.19 4.14 3.30
C LEU A 184 -6.60 5.36 3.99
N PRO A 185 -5.75 5.18 5.01
CA PRO A 185 -5.11 6.31 5.68
C PRO A 185 -4.24 7.08 4.69
N ALA A 186 -4.20 8.41 4.85
CA ALA A 186 -3.33 9.25 4.05
C ALA A 186 -1.87 8.79 4.19
N GLN A 187 -1.14 8.67 3.08
CA GLN A 187 0.26 8.19 3.08
C GLN A 187 1.15 9.01 4.03
N ALA A 188 0.92 10.32 4.12
CA ALA A 188 1.65 11.20 5.04
C ALA A 188 1.45 10.81 6.51
N ALA A 189 0.24 10.40 6.92
CA ALA A 189 -0.05 9.97 8.29
C ALA A 189 0.61 8.62 8.61
N LEU A 190 0.60 7.69 7.66
CA LEU A 190 1.32 6.43 7.74
C LEU A 190 2.83 6.66 7.89
N LEU A 191 3.42 7.52 7.05
CA LEU A 191 4.84 7.86 7.11
C LEU A 191 5.22 8.58 8.40
N ALA A 192 4.38 9.49 8.90
CA ALA A 192 4.61 10.17 10.17
C ALA A 192 4.63 9.18 11.35
N THR A 193 3.66 8.26 11.38
CA THR A 193 3.60 7.18 12.40
C THR A 193 4.82 6.27 12.31
N THR A 194 5.22 5.91 11.08
CA THR A 194 6.40 5.09 10.82
C THR A 194 7.67 5.75 11.35
N ARG A 195 7.89 7.04 11.06
CA ARG A 195 9.05 7.78 11.57
C ARG A 195 9.06 7.87 13.10
N ALA A 196 7.92 8.16 13.72
CA ALA A 196 7.82 8.26 15.17
C ALA A 196 8.20 6.95 15.88
N LEU A 197 7.91 5.80 15.26
CA LEU A 197 8.21 4.47 15.82
C LEU A 197 9.57 3.91 15.43
N ALA A 198 10.16 4.44 14.36
CA ALA A 198 11.51 4.10 13.93
C ALA A 198 12.58 4.96 14.62
N ALA A 199 12.20 6.12 15.17
CA ALA A 199 13.07 6.89 16.02
C ALA A 199 13.60 6.00 17.17
N PRO A 200 14.91 6.05 17.48
CA PRO A 200 15.43 5.42 18.68
C PRO A 200 14.64 5.96 19.87
N VAL A 201 14.24 5.08 20.79
CA VAL A 201 13.80 5.52 22.12
C VAL A 201 14.91 6.44 22.63
N PRO A 202 14.62 7.70 23.01
CA PRO A 202 15.63 8.54 23.64
C PRO A 202 16.06 7.80 24.89
N THR A 203 17.24 7.17 24.84
CA THR A 203 17.87 6.63 26.02
C THR A 203 18.08 7.84 26.90
N ALA A 204 17.30 7.93 27.99
CA ALA A 204 17.47 8.99 28.97
C ALA A 204 18.96 9.04 29.31
N ARG A 205 19.59 10.15 28.97
CA ARG A 205 20.99 10.38 29.28
C ARG A 205 21.05 10.28 30.80
N SER A 206 21.67 9.21 31.32
CA SER A 206 22.05 9.12 32.72
C SER A 206 23.11 10.18 32.98
N GLU A 207 22.69 11.43 33.09
CA GLU A 207 23.49 12.46 33.74
C GLU A 207 23.43 12.14 35.23
N THR A 208 24.48 11.49 35.71
CA THR A 208 24.73 11.33 37.15
C THR A 208 25.64 12.48 37.58
N PRO A 209 25.32 13.19 38.68
CA PRO A 209 26.01 14.40 39.13
C PRO A 209 27.44 14.16 39.62
#